data_AF-A0A965UVE6-F1
#
_entry.id   AF-A0A965UVE6-F1
#
_cell.length_a   1.000
_cell.length_b   1.000
_cell.length_c   1.000
_cell.angle_alpha   90.00
_cell.angle_beta   90.00
_cell.angle_gamma   90.00
#
_symmetry.space_group_name_H-M   'P 1'
#
loop_
_entity.id
_entity.type
_entity.pdbx_description
1 polymer ?
#
loop_
_entity_poly.entity_id
_entity_poly.type
_entity_poly.pdbx_seq_one_letter_code
_entity_poly.pdbx_strand_id
1 'polypeptide(L)' 'MLDHYPTNAYEHEAGYLTLLHSVFAYGSQQMDRTGVGTTSIFGAQMRFDLRRG' A
#
# COMPACT_ATOMS: atom_id res chain seq x y z
N MET A 1 -24.09 5.37 2.83
CA MET A 1 -24.05 5.05 1.39
C MET A 1 -22.66 4.53 1.05
N LEU A 2 -22.39 3.32 1.52
CA LEU A 2 -21.25 2.48 1.13
C LEU A 2 -21.94 1.20 0.69
N ASP A 3 -22.59 1.28 -0.46
CA ASP A 3 -23.51 0.26 -0.92
C ASP A 3 -22.67 -0.84 -1.58
N HIS A 4 -22.54 -1.95 -0.84
CA HIS A 4 -22.28 -3.29 -1.35
C HIS A 4 -21.15 -3.43 -2.39
N TYR A 5 -19.92 -3.06 -2.02
CA TYR A 5 -18.75 -3.64 -2.69
C TYR A 5 -18.68 -5.13 -2.32
N PRO A 6 -18.49 -6.03 -3.31
CA PRO A 6 -18.43 -7.44 -3.02
C PRO A 6 -17.25 -7.69 -2.07
N THR A 7 -17.49 -8.47 -1.02
CA THR A 7 -16.55 -8.70 0.09
C THR A 7 -15.18 -9.22 -0.35
N ASN A 8 -15.06 -9.68 -1.60
CA ASN A 8 -13.84 -10.14 -2.26
C ASN A 8 -12.97 -9.02 -2.88
N ALA A 9 -13.52 -7.83 -3.16
CA ALA A 9 -12.78 -6.75 -3.83
C ALA A 9 -11.60 -6.22 -2.99
N TYR A 10 -11.67 -6.40 -1.66
CA TYR A 10 -10.63 -5.97 -0.74
C TYR A 10 -9.54 -7.02 -0.47
N GLU A 11 -9.76 -8.30 -0.83
CA GLU A 11 -8.77 -9.36 -0.54
C GLU A 11 -7.42 -9.06 -1.23
N HIS A 12 -7.46 -8.51 -2.45
CA HIS A 12 -6.26 -8.22 -3.22
C HIS A 12 -5.60 -6.88 -2.86
N GLU A 13 -6.39 -5.90 -2.41
CA GLU A 13 -5.90 -4.55 -2.08
C GLU A 13 -5.40 -4.43 -0.62
N ALA A 14 -5.83 -5.31 0.28
CA ALA A 14 -5.49 -5.23 1.71
C ALA A 14 -3.97 -5.17 1.98
N GLY A 15 -3.16 -5.90 1.20
CA GLY A 15 -1.70 -5.86 1.30
C GLY A 15 -1.12 -4.49 0.92
N TYR A 16 -1.67 -3.86 -0.11
CA TYR A 16 -1.28 -2.52 -0.55
C TYR A 16 -1.66 -1.45 0.48
N LEU A 17 -2.89 -1.48 0.99
CA LEU A 17 -3.34 -0.52 2.01
C LEU A 17 -2.55 -0.66 3.32
N THR A 18 -2.20 -1.89 3.70
CA THR A 18 -1.33 -2.15 4.87
C THR A 18 0.08 -1.59 4.67
N LEU A 19 0.63 -1.73 3.45
CA LEU A 19 1.91 -1.13 3.10
C LEU A 19 1.85 0.40 3.20
N LEU A 20 0.83 1.04 2.61
CA LEU A 20 0.67 2.49 2.69
C LEU A 20 0.54 2.97 4.14
N HIS A 21 -0.28 2.30 4.95
CA HIS A 21 -0.39 2.61 6.38
C HIS A 21 0.98 2.55 7.07
N SER A 22 1.80 1.55 6.76
CA SER A 22 3.15 1.40 7.33
C SER A 22 4.10 2.52 6.87
N VAL A 23 4.02 2.94 5.61
CA VAL A 23 4.78 4.09 5.08
C VAL A 23 4.39 5.37 5.83
N PHE A 24 3.10 5.62 6.03
CA PHE A 24 2.65 6.83 6.72
C PHE A 24 2.96 6.84 8.23
N ALA A 25 2.85 5.69 8.90
CA ALA A 25 3.04 5.60 10.34
C ALA A 25 4.52 5.52 10.77
N TYR A 26 5.36 4.83 9.97
CA TYR A 26 6.72 4.46 10.38
C TYR A 26 7.81 4.81 9.35
N GLY A 27 7.44 5.41 8.22
CA GLY A 27 8.39 5.77 7.18
C GLY A 27 9.32 6.92 7.56
N SER A 28 10.51 6.92 6.96
CA SER A 28 11.48 7.99 7.07
C SER A 28 11.29 8.99 5.92
N GLN A 29 11.27 10.28 6.25
CA GLN A 29 11.25 11.35 5.26
C GLN A 29 12.65 11.62 4.72
N GLN A 30 12.79 11.63 3.39
CA GLN A 30 14.06 11.89 2.70
C GLN A 30 13.82 12.70 1.43
N MET A 31 14.80 13.53 1.06
CA MET A 31 14.77 14.26 -0.21
C MET A 31 15.19 13.32 -1.34
N ASP A 32 14.30 13.11 -2.31
CA ASP A 32 14.57 12.26 -3.47
C ASP A 32 15.15 13.06 -4.65
N ARG A 33 15.46 12.35 -5.74
CA ARG A 33 16.09 12.92 -6.95
C ARG A 33 15.22 13.93 -7.70
N THR A 34 13.92 13.97 -7.42
CA THR A 34 13.01 14.96 -8.04
C THR A 34 12.96 16.27 -7.25
N GLY A 35 13.48 16.30 -6.02
CA GLY A 35 13.42 17.46 -5.13
C GLY A 35 12.10 17.63 -4.39
N VAL A 36 11.09 16.79 -4.65
CA VAL A 36 9.81 16.80 -3.92
C VAL A 36 9.97 16.21 -2.52
N GLY A 37 10.75 15.13 -2.42
CA GLY A 37 10.89 14.37 -1.19
C GLY A 37 9.83 13.28 -1.05
N THR A 38 10.19 12.22 -0.34
CA THR A 38 9.39 11.01 -0.20
C THR A 38 9.44 10.53 1.26
N THR A 39 8.34 9.93 1.73
CA THR A 39 8.33 9.10 2.94
C THR A 39 8.44 7.64 2.52
N SER A 40 9.42 6.90 3.07
CA SER A 40 9.68 5.52 2.64
C SER A 40 10.05 4.58 3.78
N ILE A 41 9.81 3.28 3.56
CA ILE A 41 10.32 2.17 4.38
C ILE A 41 11.12 1.23 3.49
N PHE A 42 12.05 0.47 4.08
CA PHE A 42 12.87 -0.50 3.35
C PHE A 42 12.37 -1.93 3.59
N GLY A 43 12.38 -2.77 2.56
CA GLY A 43 12.19 -4.22 2.70
C GLY A 43 10.74 -4.72 2.82
N ALA A 44 9.74 -3.97 2.37
CA ALA A 44 8.36 -4.45 2.34
C ALA A 44 8.11 -5.53 1.27
N GLN A 45 7.18 -6.46 1.52
CA GLN A 45 6.82 -7.54 0.59
C GLN A 45 5.30 -7.69 0.48
N MET A 46 4.81 -7.99 -0.74
CA MET A 46 3.42 -8.33 -1.01
C MET A 46 3.33 -9.60 -1.86
N ARG A 47 2.20 -10.30 -1.80
CA ARG A 47 1.91 -11.50 -2.58
C ARG A 47 0.54 -11.35 -3.23
N PHE A 48 0.46 -11.64 -4.52
CA PHE A 48 -0.77 -11.57 -5.30
C PHE A 48 -1.05 -12.94 -5.92
N ASP A 49 -2.30 -13.42 -5.82
CA ASP A 49 -2.75 -14.57 -6.60
C ASP A 49 -3.28 -14.10 -7.94
N LEU A 50 -2.45 -14.22 -8.97
CA LEU A 50 -2.79 -13.77 -10.33
C LEU A 50 -3.96 -14.52 -10.97
N ARG A 51 -4.41 -15.62 -10.37
CA ARG A 51 -5.62 -16.35 -10.82
C ARG A 51 -6.90 -15.68 -10.33
N ARG A 52 -6.83 -14.78 -9.34
CA ARG A 52 -8.00 -14.20 -8.64
C ARG A 52 -8.25 -12.71 -8.94
N GLY A 53 -7.29 -11.99 -9.54
CA GLY A 53 -7.50 -10.64 -10.10
C GLY A 53 -7.30 -9.52 -9.11
#